data_AF-A0A5P9HKF1-F1
#
_entry.id   AF-A0A5P9HKF1-F1
#
_cell.length_a   1.000
_cell.length_b   1.000
_cell.length_c   1.000
_cell.angle_alpha   90.00
_cell.angle_beta   90.00
_cell.angle_gamma   90.00
#
_symmetry.space_group_name_H-M   'P 1'
#
loop_
_entity.id
_entity.type
_entity.pdbx_description
1 polymer ?
#
loop_
_entity_poly.entity_id
_entity_poly.type
_entity_poly.pdbx_seq_one_letter_code
_entity_poly.pdbx_strand_id
1 'polypeptide(L)'
;MRSLQFVLIFWILACTMISWSFLSPDYFWILFPLSLFVLACFSIYKEHKKALFTLSKSTFVIALLSGIGIYLFFLLTYLFIKQVPYPIIVYVTDLYNLVGPKEWWHYVLLVFVIIPGEELFWRGFIQKQLKELGPLRSVLIAAALYSLAHAWTGNPMLMAAAFTGGSAWGFLFLRTGSLSVVIISHLVFDLLLLVLVPLTF
;
A
#
# COMPACT_ATOMS: atom_id res chain seq x y z
N MET A 1 -9.68 -14.86 19.31
CA MET A 1 -8.51 -14.56 20.19
C MET A 1 -7.16 -14.92 19.55
N ARG A 2 -6.96 -16.12 18.97
CA ARG A 2 -5.70 -16.47 18.28
C ARG A 2 -5.40 -15.60 17.05
N SER A 3 -6.41 -15.21 16.27
CA SER A 3 -6.27 -14.34 15.09
C SER A 3 -5.64 -12.97 15.41
N LEU A 4 -6.10 -12.33 16.49
CA LEU A 4 -5.64 -10.99 16.88
C LEU A 4 -4.18 -10.99 17.39
N GLN A 5 -3.76 -12.05 18.09
CA GLN A 5 -2.36 -12.20 18.51
C GLN A 5 -1.42 -12.30 17.30
N PHE A 6 -1.80 -13.06 16.27
CA PHE A 6 -1.02 -13.11 15.03
C PHE A 6 -0.99 -11.76 14.33
N VAL A 7 -2.12 -11.05 14.25
CA VAL A 7 -2.16 -9.70 13.67
C VAL A 7 -1.16 -8.78 14.36
N LEU A 8 -1.14 -8.75 15.70
CA LEU A 8 -0.22 -7.91 16.46
C LEU A 8 1.25 -8.30 16.23
N ILE A 9 1.60 -9.58 16.30
CA ILE A 9 2.99 -10.05 16.11
C ILE A 9 3.50 -9.67 14.71
N PHE A 10 2.72 -9.97 13.68
CA PHE A 10 3.11 -9.69 12.30
C PHE A 10 3.05 -8.20 11.96
N TRP A 11 2.15 -7.44 12.60
CA TRP A 11 2.15 -5.98 12.49
C TRP A 11 3.40 -5.38 13.11
N ILE A 12 3.84 -5.83 14.30
CA ILE A 12 5.11 -5.40 14.91
C ILE A 12 6.29 -5.74 14.00
N LEU A 13 6.31 -6.95 13.42
CA LEU A 13 7.35 -7.32 12.45
C LEU A 13 7.35 -6.36 11.25
N ALA A 14 6.18 -6.07 10.68
CA ALA A 14 6.06 -5.13 9.57
C ALA A 14 6.53 -3.73 9.95
N CYS A 15 6.12 -3.21 11.12
CA CYS A 15 6.58 -1.93 11.64
C CYS A 15 8.10 -1.88 11.76
N THR A 16 8.75 -2.92 12.30
CA THR A 16 10.20 -3.00 12.42
C THR A 16 10.90 -3.00 11.06
N MET A 17 10.44 -3.84 10.13
CA MET A 17 11.08 -3.97 8.81
C MET A 17 10.87 -2.73 7.92
N ILE A 18 9.64 -2.20 7.91
CA ILE A 18 9.30 -0.98 7.16
C ILE A 18 10.03 0.21 7.75
N SER A 19 10.00 0.40 9.08
CA SER A 19 10.72 1.52 9.71
C SER A 19 12.23 1.45 9.41
N TRP A 20 12.86 0.28 9.48
CA TRP A 20 14.27 0.16 9.12
C TRP A 20 14.56 0.54 7.67
N SER A 21 13.67 0.18 6.75
CA SER A 21 13.78 0.55 5.33
C SER A 21 13.70 2.06 5.12
N PHE A 22 12.75 2.74 5.77
CA PHE A 22 12.56 4.19 5.64
C PHE A 22 13.59 5.02 6.41
N LEU A 23 14.13 4.49 7.51
CA LEU A 23 15.20 5.13 8.28
C LEU A 23 16.59 4.95 7.66
N SER A 24 16.71 4.15 6.59
CA SER A 24 17.96 3.86 5.89
C SER A 24 17.87 4.28 4.41
N PRO A 25 17.74 5.59 4.09
CA PRO A 25 17.41 6.08 2.75
C PRO A 25 18.40 5.63 1.67
N ASP A 26 19.68 5.54 1.99
CA ASP A 26 20.73 5.07 1.06
C ASP A 26 20.52 3.60 0.60
N TYR A 27 19.81 2.81 1.41
CA TYR A 27 19.55 1.39 1.17
C TYR A 27 18.06 1.09 0.96
N PHE A 28 17.21 2.12 0.85
CA PHE A 28 15.75 1.98 0.79
C PHE A 28 15.31 0.98 -0.27
N TRP A 29 15.83 1.11 -1.49
CA TRP A 29 15.46 0.26 -2.63
C TRP A 29 15.92 -1.20 -2.53
N ILE A 30 16.75 -1.53 -1.54
CA ILE A 30 17.12 -2.92 -1.21
C ILE A 30 16.28 -3.40 -0.04
N LEU A 31 16.22 -2.62 1.04
CA LEU A 31 15.58 -3.01 2.30
C LEU A 31 14.06 -3.08 2.20
N PHE A 32 13.43 -2.15 1.48
CA PHE A 32 11.98 -2.09 1.40
C PHE A 32 11.39 -3.28 0.60
N PRO A 33 11.89 -3.62 -0.60
CA PRO A 33 11.46 -4.82 -1.31
C PRO A 33 11.76 -6.10 -0.52
N LEU A 34 12.93 -6.19 0.14
CA LEU A 34 13.27 -7.36 0.98
C LEU A 34 12.27 -7.51 2.14
N SER A 35 11.90 -6.41 2.78
CA SER A 35 10.92 -6.38 3.86
C SER A 35 9.57 -6.91 3.40
N LEU A 36 9.08 -6.40 2.28
CA LEU A 36 7.80 -6.80 1.71
C LEU A 36 7.82 -8.24 1.18
N PHE A 37 8.95 -8.69 0.63
CA PHE A 37 9.14 -10.08 0.22
C PHE A 37 9.03 -11.05 1.41
N VAL A 38 9.70 -10.75 2.52
CA VAL A 38 9.63 -11.55 3.76
C VAL A 38 8.20 -11.58 4.31
N LEU A 39 7.54 -10.43 4.41
CA LEU A 39 6.15 -10.32 4.85
C LEU A 39 5.18 -11.09 3.93
N ALA A 40 5.40 -11.05 2.62
CA ALA A 40 4.64 -11.79 1.63
C ALA A 40 4.83 -13.31 1.79
N CYS A 41 6.07 -13.78 1.99
CA CYS A 41 6.37 -15.19 2.21
C CYS A 41 5.63 -15.73 3.45
N PHE A 42 5.64 -14.98 4.55
CA PHE A 42 4.88 -15.35 5.75
C PHE A 42 3.37 -15.37 5.50
N SER A 43 2.87 -14.39 4.75
CA SER A 43 1.45 -14.31 4.40
C SER A 43 1.01 -15.53 3.61
N ILE A 44 1.78 -15.93 2.60
CA ILE A 44 1.51 -17.13 1.77
C ILE A 44 1.60 -18.41 2.61
N TYR A 45 2.61 -18.52 3.49
CA TYR A 45 2.77 -19.68 4.37
C TYR A 45 1.60 -19.85 5.34
N LYS A 46 0.99 -18.75 5.82
CA LYS A 46 -0.17 -18.80 6.71
C LYS A 46 -1.50 -18.95 5.96
N GLU A 47 -1.62 -18.33 4.80
CA GLU A 47 -2.86 -18.25 4.03
C GLU A 47 -2.75 -19.10 2.75
N HIS A 48 -2.86 -20.42 2.91
CA HIS A 48 -2.83 -21.38 1.80
C HIS A 48 -4.12 -21.35 0.95
N LYS A 49 -4.35 -20.32 0.12
CA LYS A 49 -5.50 -20.34 -0.81
C LYS A 49 -5.21 -19.69 -2.18
N LYS A 50 -5.29 -20.50 -3.23
CA LYS A 50 -5.31 -20.09 -4.66
C LYS A 50 -6.47 -19.15 -5.00
N ALA A 51 -7.57 -19.18 -4.25
CA ALA A 51 -8.79 -18.41 -4.52
C ALA A 51 -8.63 -16.88 -4.45
N LEU A 52 -7.49 -16.37 -3.97
CA LEU A 52 -7.20 -14.95 -3.88
C LEU A 52 -6.74 -14.34 -5.22
N PHE A 53 -6.30 -15.15 -6.18
CA PHE A 53 -5.78 -14.66 -7.46
C PHE A 53 -6.75 -15.03 -8.58
N THR A 54 -7.82 -14.25 -8.72
CA THR A 54 -8.83 -14.44 -9.78
C THR A 54 -8.97 -13.16 -10.60
N LEU A 55 -8.96 -13.28 -11.92
CA LEU A 55 -9.09 -12.15 -12.82
C LEU A 55 -10.00 -12.54 -14.00
N SER A 56 -11.04 -11.75 -14.21
CA SER A 56 -11.92 -11.83 -15.38
C SER A 56 -11.82 -10.51 -16.15
N LYS A 57 -12.38 -10.46 -17.37
CA LYS A 57 -12.40 -9.21 -18.15
C LYS A 57 -13.09 -8.07 -17.40
N SER A 58 -14.20 -8.35 -16.72
CA SER A 58 -14.93 -7.31 -15.95
C SER A 58 -14.15 -6.84 -14.73
N THR A 59 -13.51 -7.75 -14.00
CA THR A 59 -12.73 -7.37 -12.82
C THR A 59 -11.41 -6.69 -13.17
N PHE A 60 -10.85 -6.97 -14.35
CA PHE A 60 -9.72 -6.20 -14.89
C PHE A 60 -10.09 -4.74 -15.17
N VAL A 61 -11.25 -4.48 -15.79
CA VAL A 61 -11.73 -3.10 -15.99
C VAL A 61 -11.96 -2.39 -14.65
N ILE A 62 -12.53 -3.08 -13.66
CA ILE A 62 -12.68 -2.53 -12.30
C ILE A 62 -11.31 -2.19 -11.70
N ALA A 63 -10.29 -3.03 -11.88
CA ALA A 63 -8.93 -2.75 -11.40
C ALA A 63 -8.37 -1.47 -12.02
N LEU A 64 -8.45 -1.32 -13.35
CA LEU A 64 -7.95 -0.13 -14.05
C LEU A 64 -8.67 1.15 -13.61
N LEU A 65 -10.01 1.13 -13.62
CA LEU A 65 -10.82 2.29 -13.28
C LEU A 65 -10.66 2.70 -11.81
N SER A 66 -10.53 1.72 -10.90
CA SER A 66 -10.28 2.03 -9.49
C SER A 66 -8.90 2.64 -9.28
N GLY A 67 -7.85 2.15 -9.94
CA GLY A 67 -6.51 2.73 -9.85
C GLY A 67 -6.47 4.19 -10.32
N ILE A 68 -7.08 4.45 -11.48
CA ILE A 68 -7.25 5.81 -12.02
C ILE A 68 -8.07 6.68 -11.06
N GLY A 69 -9.18 6.16 -10.54
CA GLY A 69 -10.05 6.89 -9.61
C GLY A 69 -9.34 7.29 -8.30
N ILE A 70 -8.54 6.39 -7.74
CA ILE A 70 -7.70 6.67 -6.57
C ILE A 70 -6.66 7.73 -6.91
N TYR A 71 -6.00 7.64 -8.08
CA TYR A 71 -5.04 8.66 -8.51
C TYR A 71 -5.69 10.04 -8.65
N LEU A 72 -6.86 10.13 -9.29
CA LEU A 72 -7.60 11.38 -9.45
C LEU A 72 -7.99 11.99 -8.10
N PHE A 73 -8.36 11.16 -7.11
CA PHE A 73 -8.61 11.64 -5.76
C PHE A 73 -7.37 12.27 -5.11
N PHE A 74 -6.21 11.64 -5.27
CA PHE A 74 -4.93 12.18 -4.77
C PHE A 74 -4.53 13.46 -5.50
N LEU A 75 -4.71 13.51 -6.82
CA LEU A 75 -4.48 14.71 -7.62
C LEU A 75 -5.36 15.88 -7.15
N LEU A 76 -6.66 15.67 -6.97
CA LEU A 76 -7.57 16.72 -6.47
C LEU A 76 -7.18 17.20 -5.07
N THR A 77 -6.79 16.25 -4.21
CA THR A 77 -6.31 16.56 -2.85
C THR A 77 -5.02 17.36 -2.89
N TYR A 78 -4.07 17.00 -3.77
CA TYR A 78 -2.83 17.75 -3.98
C TYR A 78 -3.09 19.18 -4.45
N LEU A 79 -3.98 19.36 -5.44
CA LEU A 79 -4.36 20.68 -5.94
C LEU A 79 -4.97 21.56 -4.86
N PHE A 80 -5.76 20.98 -3.95
CA PHE A 80 -6.31 21.69 -2.79
C PHE A 80 -5.23 22.07 -1.78
N ILE A 81 -4.38 21.11 -1.39
CA ILE A 81 -3.31 21.31 -0.40
C ILE A 81 -2.32 22.39 -0.86
N LYS A 82 -2.05 22.50 -2.16
CA LYS A 82 -1.16 23.55 -2.73
C LYS A 82 -1.65 24.98 -2.45
N GLN A 83 -2.96 25.16 -2.22
CA GLN A 83 -3.54 26.48 -1.90
C GLN A 83 -3.51 26.80 -0.40
N VAL A 84 -3.16 25.83 0.44
CA VAL A 84 -3.17 25.99 1.89
C VAL A 84 -1.87 26.68 2.35
N PRO A 85 -1.92 27.71 3.21
CA PRO A 85 -0.74 28.49 3.64
C PRO A 85 0.13 27.77 4.69
N TYR A 86 0.19 26.44 4.66
CA TYR A 86 1.01 25.61 5.53
C TYR A 86 2.03 24.84 4.68
N PRO A 87 3.23 24.52 5.20
CA PRO A 87 4.27 23.82 4.46
C PRO A 87 3.96 22.32 4.33
N ILE A 88 2.80 21.96 3.77
CA ILE A 88 2.37 20.56 3.61
C ILE A 88 3.05 19.93 2.38
N ILE A 89 3.28 20.72 1.33
CA ILE A 89 3.88 20.26 0.08
C ILE A 89 5.30 19.73 0.27
N VAL A 90 6.06 20.21 1.27
CA VAL A 90 7.41 19.69 1.56
C VAL A 90 7.38 18.19 1.83
N TYR A 91 6.39 17.71 2.58
CA TYR A 91 6.23 16.29 2.88
C TYR A 91 5.89 15.47 1.63
N VAL A 92 5.19 16.06 0.67
CA VAL A 92 4.92 15.41 -0.62
C VAL A 92 6.23 15.29 -1.41
N THR A 93 6.99 16.38 -1.52
CA THR A 93 8.30 16.38 -2.19
C THR A 93 9.29 15.39 -1.55
N ASP A 94 9.37 15.35 -0.23
CA ASP A 94 10.22 14.43 0.52
C ASP A 94 9.86 12.96 0.24
N LEU A 95 8.55 12.67 0.15
CA LEU A 95 8.07 11.34 -0.24
C LEU A 95 8.60 10.97 -1.63
N TYR A 96 8.42 11.84 -2.63
CA TYR A 96 8.91 11.60 -4.00
C TYR A 96 10.42 11.41 -4.08
N ASN A 97 11.20 12.16 -3.28
CA ASN A 97 12.66 12.04 -3.27
C ASN A 97 13.16 10.66 -2.84
N LEU A 98 12.41 10.02 -1.93
CA LEU A 98 12.73 8.70 -1.36
C LEU A 98 12.15 7.55 -2.20
N VAL A 99 10.84 7.59 -2.49
CA VAL A 99 10.12 6.46 -3.10
C VAL A 99 10.04 6.55 -4.63
N GLY A 100 10.47 7.67 -5.22
CA GLY A 100 10.54 7.83 -6.67
C GLY A 100 11.59 6.89 -7.30
N PRO A 101 11.22 6.02 -8.25
CA PRO A 101 12.16 5.13 -8.91
C PRO A 101 13.14 5.92 -9.80
N LYS A 102 14.44 5.66 -9.65
CA LYS A 102 15.53 6.36 -10.37
C LYS A 102 16.26 5.42 -11.34
N GLU A 103 16.46 4.18 -10.92
CA GLU A 103 17.13 3.15 -11.71
C GLU A 103 16.13 2.16 -12.30
N TRP A 104 16.46 1.54 -13.43
CA TRP A 104 15.57 0.58 -14.12
C TRP A 104 15.09 -0.57 -13.22
N TRP A 105 15.95 -1.03 -12.29
CA TRP A 105 15.64 -2.12 -11.39
C TRP A 105 14.69 -1.72 -10.26
N HIS A 106 14.57 -0.42 -9.95
CA HIS A 106 13.55 0.10 -9.01
C HIS A 106 12.15 -0.20 -9.55
N TYR A 107 11.93 0.03 -10.86
CA TYR A 107 10.65 -0.25 -11.51
C TYR A 107 10.30 -1.74 -11.49
N VAL A 108 11.29 -2.61 -11.69
CA VAL A 108 11.11 -4.07 -11.61
C VAL A 108 10.70 -4.47 -10.19
N LEU A 109 11.42 -3.99 -9.17
CA LEU A 109 11.07 -4.29 -7.78
C LEU A 109 9.71 -3.71 -7.39
N LEU A 110 9.37 -2.51 -7.86
CA LEU A 110 8.08 -1.88 -7.61
C LEU A 110 6.93 -2.76 -8.10
N VAL A 111 7.01 -3.18 -9.37
CA VAL A 111 5.94 -3.93 -10.04
C VAL A 111 5.80 -5.36 -9.52
N PHE A 112 6.93 -6.05 -9.28
CA PHE A 112 6.92 -7.50 -9.01
C PHE A 112 7.06 -7.86 -7.54
N VAL A 113 7.58 -6.97 -6.70
CA VAL A 113 7.89 -7.27 -5.30
C VAL A 113 7.16 -6.34 -4.34
N ILE A 114 7.33 -5.03 -4.47
CA ILE A 114 6.80 -4.04 -3.52
C ILE A 114 5.27 -4.10 -3.53
N ILE A 115 4.64 -3.77 -4.66
CA ILE A 115 3.18 -3.66 -4.72
C ILE A 115 2.51 -5.02 -4.45
N PRO A 116 2.90 -6.14 -5.10
CA PRO A 116 2.32 -7.45 -4.78
C PRO A 116 2.55 -7.86 -3.33
N GLY A 117 3.73 -7.58 -2.77
CA GLY A 117 4.08 -7.94 -1.39
C GLY A 117 3.27 -7.17 -0.35
N GLU A 118 3.08 -5.86 -0.56
CA GLU A 118 2.19 -5.04 0.26
C GLU A 118 0.76 -5.56 0.24
N GLU A 119 0.21 -5.81 -0.96
CA GLU A 119 -1.16 -6.30 -1.11
C GLU A 119 -1.35 -7.67 -0.45
N LEU A 120 -0.39 -8.57 -0.64
CA LEU A 120 -0.40 -9.89 0.00
C LEU A 120 -0.43 -9.78 1.52
N PHE A 121 0.41 -8.91 2.09
CA PHE A 121 0.50 -8.76 3.54
C PHE A 121 -0.71 -8.04 4.13
N TRP A 122 -1.03 -6.84 3.65
CA TRP A 122 -2.04 -6.00 4.27
C TRP A 122 -3.46 -6.47 3.96
N ARG A 123 -3.76 -6.81 2.69
CA ARG A 123 -5.10 -7.23 2.27
C ARG A 123 -5.24 -8.74 2.42
N GLY A 124 -4.25 -9.49 1.91
CA GLY A 124 -4.27 -10.96 1.91
C GLY A 124 -4.16 -11.59 3.29
N PHE A 125 -3.47 -10.94 4.24
CA PHE A 125 -3.28 -11.44 5.60
C PHE A 125 -3.92 -10.56 6.68
N ILE A 126 -3.46 -9.32 6.92
CA ILE A 126 -3.92 -8.48 8.04
C ILE A 126 -5.43 -8.22 8.00
N GLN A 127 -5.95 -7.65 6.91
CA GLN A 127 -7.38 -7.38 6.76
C GLN A 127 -8.22 -8.66 6.85
N LYS A 128 -7.72 -9.76 6.30
CA LYS A 128 -8.42 -11.05 6.31
C LYS A 128 -8.60 -11.60 7.73
N GLN A 129 -7.58 -11.49 8.57
CA GLN A 129 -7.64 -11.90 9.98
C GLN A 129 -8.62 -11.05 10.81
N LEU A 130 -8.90 -9.82 10.35
CA LEU A 130 -9.82 -8.90 10.99
C LEU A 130 -11.28 -9.04 10.50
N LYS A 131 -11.57 -9.97 9.57
CA LYS A 131 -12.92 -10.16 9.00
C LYS A 131 -13.99 -10.47 10.05
N GLU A 132 -13.64 -11.15 11.14
CA GLU A 132 -14.54 -11.47 12.25
C GLU A 132 -15.06 -10.22 12.97
N LEU A 133 -14.34 -9.08 12.89
CA LEU A 133 -14.78 -7.81 13.47
C LEU A 133 -15.87 -7.12 12.64
N GLY A 134 -16.18 -7.65 11.45
CA GLY A 134 -17.13 -7.11 10.49
C GLY A 134 -16.45 -6.55 9.23
N PRO A 135 -17.17 -6.53 8.10
CA PRO A 135 -16.58 -6.25 6.79
C PRO A 135 -15.93 -4.87 6.72
N LEU A 136 -16.66 -3.81 7.07
CA LEU A 136 -16.14 -2.45 7.03
C LEU A 136 -15.09 -2.19 8.11
N ARG A 137 -15.26 -2.75 9.32
CA ARG A 137 -14.28 -2.63 10.40
C ARG A 137 -12.95 -3.26 10.01
N SER A 138 -12.97 -4.41 9.31
CA SER A 138 -11.74 -5.07 8.83
C SER A 138 -10.95 -4.15 7.89
N VAL A 139 -11.64 -3.41 7.00
CA VAL A 139 -11.02 -2.45 6.07
C VAL A 139 -10.38 -1.30 6.84
N LEU A 140 -11.15 -0.61 7.69
CA LEU A 140 -10.68 0.60 8.36
C LEU A 140 -9.58 0.31 9.38
N ILE A 141 -9.67 -0.79 10.13
CA ILE A 141 -8.64 -1.18 11.08
C ILE A 141 -7.36 -1.60 10.34
N ALA A 142 -7.46 -2.38 9.25
CA ALA A 142 -6.29 -2.75 8.47
C ALA A 142 -5.63 -1.53 7.82
N ALA A 143 -6.41 -0.58 7.30
CA ALA A 143 -5.90 0.68 6.75
C ALA A 143 -5.21 1.54 7.83
N ALA A 144 -5.76 1.59 9.04
CA ALA A 144 -5.12 2.27 10.17
C ALA A 144 -3.79 1.61 10.55
N LEU A 145 -3.75 0.27 10.62
CA LEU A 145 -2.51 -0.46 10.89
C LEU A 145 -1.45 -0.26 9.80
N TYR A 146 -1.86 -0.23 8.52
CA TYR A 146 -0.99 0.06 7.39
C TYR A 146 -0.44 1.49 7.43
N SER A 147 -1.29 2.48 7.72
CA SER A 147 -0.87 3.87 7.93
C SER A 147 0.12 4.01 9.09
N LEU A 148 -0.20 3.40 10.23
CA LEU A 148 0.67 3.42 11.41
C LEU A 148 2.01 2.73 11.16
N ALA A 149 2.07 1.74 10.25
CA ALA A 149 3.32 1.10 9.82
C ALA A 149 4.35 2.10 9.25
N HIS A 150 3.89 3.29 8.83
CA HIS A 150 4.69 4.36 8.26
C HIS A 150 4.92 5.54 9.23
N ALA A 151 4.48 5.44 10.49
CA ALA A 151 4.61 6.54 11.45
C ALA A 151 6.07 6.98 11.69
N TRP A 152 7.02 6.04 11.61
CA TRP A 152 8.46 6.29 11.79
C TRP A 152 9.08 7.15 10.70
N THR A 153 8.39 7.37 9.59
CA THR A 153 8.88 8.25 8.52
C THR A 153 8.85 9.73 8.90
N GLY A 154 8.12 10.09 9.96
CA GLY A 154 7.89 11.49 10.32
C GLY A 154 7.08 12.27 9.27
N ASN A 155 6.51 11.56 8.28
CA ASN A 155 5.83 12.15 7.14
C ASN A 155 4.30 11.95 7.27
N PRO A 156 3.55 12.96 7.73
CA PRO A 156 2.11 12.84 7.90
C PRO A 156 1.37 12.65 6.56
N MET A 157 1.93 13.13 5.45
CA MET A 157 1.33 12.94 4.12
C MET A 157 1.44 11.48 3.66
N LEU A 158 2.54 10.79 3.96
CA LEU A 158 2.66 9.36 3.71
C LEU A 158 1.68 8.55 4.56
N MET A 159 1.52 8.90 5.84
CA MET A 159 0.54 8.21 6.70
C MET A 159 -0.89 8.42 6.19
N ALA A 160 -1.24 9.65 5.77
CA ALA A 160 -2.54 9.96 5.18
C ALA A 160 -2.75 9.22 3.86
N ALA A 161 -1.72 9.17 3.00
CA ALA A 161 -1.74 8.42 1.75
C ALA A 161 -1.98 6.93 1.99
N ALA A 162 -1.23 6.32 2.91
CA ALA A 162 -1.36 4.91 3.27
C ALA A 162 -2.74 4.60 3.86
N PHE A 163 -3.31 5.48 4.69
CA PHE A 163 -4.66 5.29 5.21
C PHE A 163 -5.73 5.37 4.11
N THR A 164 -5.67 6.41 3.27
CA THR A 164 -6.63 6.63 2.18
C THR A 164 -6.56 5.51 1.14
N GLY A 165 -5.36 5.21 0.63
CA GLY A 165 -5.13 4.11 -0.30
C GLY A 165 -5.51 2.78 0.32
N GLY A 166 -5.04 2.50 1.55
CA GLY A 166 -5.37 1.29 2.29
C GLY A 166 -6.87 1.09 2.49
N SER A 167 -7.63 2.16 2.72
CA SER A 167 -9.09 2.12 2.82
C SER A 167 -9.75 1.81 1.47
N ALA A 168 -9.29 2.46 0.39
CA ALA A 168 -9.81 2.26 -0.95
C ALA A 168 -9.53 0.84 -1.47
N TRP A 169 -8.28 0.39 -1.40
CA TRP A 169 -7.86 -0.95 -1.78
C TRP A 169 -8.44 -2.02 -0.87
N GLY A 170 -8.54 -1.75 0.43
CA GLY A 170 -9.20 -2.67 1.37
C GLY A 170 -10.69 -2.85 1.07
N PHE A 171 -11.39 -1.77 0.70
CA PHE A 171 -12.78 -1.85 0.24
C PHE A 171 -12.89 -2.59 -1.11
N LEU A 172 -11.98 -2.30 -2.06
CA LEU A 172 -11.93 -3.01 -3.33
C LEU A 172 -11.71 -4.51 -3.13
N PHE A 173 -10.81 -4.89 -2.22
CA PHE A 173 -10.57 -6.28 -1.84
C PHE A 173 -11.80 -6.91 -1.19
N LEU A 174 -12.48 -6.19 -0.29
CA LEU A 174 -13.72 -6.65 0.34
C LEU A 174 -14.81 -6.94 -0.69
N ARG A 175 -14.94 -6.09 -1.73
CA ARG A 175 -15.97 -6.20 -2.76
C ARG A 175 -15.69 -7.28 -3.81
N THR A 176 -14.42 -7.48 -4.16
CA THR A 176 -14.03 -8.36 -5.27
C THR A 176 -13.49 -9.70 -4.79
N GLY A 177 -13.00 -9.78 -3.56
CA GLY A 177 -12.35 -10.96 -3.00
C GLY A 177 -11.03 -11.34 -3.69
N SER A 178 -10.51 -10.51 -4.60
CA SER A 178 -9.36 -10.82 -5.45
C SER A 178 -8.19 -9.87 -5.19
N LEU A 179 -7.04 -10.42 -4.81
CA LEU A 179 -5.78 -9.70 -4.73
C LEU A 179 -5.30 -9.26 -6.11
N SER A 180 -5.54 -10.03 -7.17
CA SER A 180 -5.15 -9.63 -8.53
C SER A 180 -5.78 -8.30 -8.94
N VAL A 181 -7.05 -8.08 -8.58
CA VAL A 181 -7.75 -6.82 -8.88
C VAL A 181 -7.12 -5.65 -8.13
N VAL A 182 -6.78 -5.86 -6.86
CA VAL A 182 -6.23 -4.80 -6.01
C VAL A 182 -4.78 -4.49 -6.38
N ILE A 183 -3.96 -5.52 -6.66
CA ILE A 183 -2.58 -5.35 -7.16
C ILE A 183 -2.58 -4.55 -8.45
N ILE A 184 -3.45 -4.87 -9.41
CA ILE A 184 -3.52 -4.12 -10.68
C ILE A 184 -3.99 -2.68 -10.44
N SER A 185 -4.98 -2.48 -9.56
CA SER A 185 -5.45 -1.14 -9.16
C SER A 185 -4.33 -0.29 -8.55
N HIS A 186 -3.57 -0.88 -7.63
CA HIS A 186 -2.43 -0.24 -6.97
C HIS A 186 -1.30 0.03 -7.97
N LEU A 187 -0.98 -0.92 -8.85
CA LEU A 187 0.01 -0.71 -9.93
C LEU A 187 -0.36 0.46 -10.83
N VAL A 188 -1.62 0.55 -11.25
CA VAL A 188 -2.09 1.68 -12.07
C VAL A 188 -1.95 2.99 -11.30
N PHE A 189 -2.33 3.02 -10.03
CA PHE A 189 -2.17 4.19 -9.17
C PHE A 189 -0.70 4.61 -9.06
N ASP A 190 0.21 3.70 -8.72
CA ASP A 190 1.64 3.99 -8.52
C ASP A 190 2.34 4.37 -9.82
N LEU A 191 1.99 3.75 -10.96
CA LEU A 191 2.55 4.15 -12.25
C LEU A 191 2.10 5.57 -12.63
N LEU A 192 0.86 5.94 -12.35
CA LEU A 192 0.40 7.32 -12.55
C LEU A 192 1.11 8.28 -11.59
N LEU A 193 1.18 7.91 -10.30
CA LEU A 193 1.70 8.75 -9.24
C LEU A 193 3.21 8.94 -9.33
N LEU A 194 3.99 7.88 -9.58
CA LEU A 194 5.45 7.92 -9.46
C LEU A 194 6.17 8.07 -10.81
N VAL A 195 5.49 7.78 -11.93
CA VAL A 195 6.15 7.68 -13.25
C VAL A 195 5.53 8.63 -14.27
N LEU A 196 4.23 8.51 -14.52
CA LEU A 196 3.60 9.18 -15.66
C LEU A 196 3.23 10.64 -15.36
N VAL A 197 2.62 10.89 -14.19
CA VAL A 197 2.11 12.21 -13.82
C VAL A 197 2.35 12.48 -12.32
N PRO A 198 3.63 12.65 -11.91
CA PRO A 198 3.98 12.91 -10.53
C PRO A 198 3.42 14.24 -10.03
N LEU A 199 2.95 14.23 -8.78
CA LEU A 199 2.34 15.37 -8.10
C LEU A 199 3.42 16.26 -7.47
N THR A 200 4.29 16.82 -8.31
CA THR A 200 5.46 17.63 -7.92
C THR A 200 5.52 19.02 -8.57
N PHE A 201 4.45 19.43 -9.28
CA PHE A 201 4.37 20.66 -10.06
C PHE A 201 3.66 21.80 -9.33
#